data_AF-A0A2M8NQ65-F1
#
_entry.id   AF-A0A2M8NQ65-F1
#
_cell.length_a   1.000
_cell.length_b   1.000
_cell.length_c   1.000
_cell.angle_alpha   90.00
_cell.angle_beta   90.00
_cell.angle_gamma   90.00
#
_symmetry.space_group_name_H-M   'P 1'
#
loop_
_entity.id
_entity.type
_entity.pdbx_description
1 polymer ?
#
loop_
_entity_poly.entity_id
_entity_poly.type
_entity_poly.pdbx_seq_one_letter_code
_entity_poly.pdbx_strand_id
1 'polypeptide(L)'
;MLCLMLMLASVLPLNAQTEALSESILLPPAVRLDGLTLVYQDVNRCSAAALAIQLSYFEDTLAYSEAIRFLNPHVEDVAVRLDEMVAFARSRGLGAIERIGGTPEMLKALIANDFPVLIENSYYDGANYYRDWMSHNRVIMGYDDETRMFYSYDPLLGAGEDRRGRPIPYDDIETRWRPFNRDYMVIYRLEDEDRLRAVMGDHWDVVYNTEFALAQSQAELDSGNFDSFTYFNLGSSLALLGRHEEAAAAFDRARTNGLPWRMFWYQYGIFEAYYHTGRYDDMIALARDVIAGTPGVEEVYYYAGLAYEAQGDFVRARGNYEVAIWRNPTLFAASAGLARLRGDGMVGG
;
A
#
# COMPACT_ATOMS: atom_id res chain seq x y z
N MET A 1 -5.90 -38.52 59.34
CA MET A 1 -6.50 -37.17 59.32
C MET A 1 -5.53 -36.27 58.58
N LEU A 2 -5.94 -35.86 57.38
CA LEU A 2 -5.36 -34.89 56.41
C LEU A 2 -3.86 -34.53 56.50
N CYS A 3 -3.07 -35.05 55.54
CA CYS A 3 -1.82 -34.44 55.09
C CYS A 3 -2.12 -33.48 53.93
N LEU A 4 -1.71 -32.23 54.09
CA LEU A 4 -1.85 -31.15 53.12
C LEU A 4 -0.77 -31.30 52.03
N MET A 5 -1.17 -31.46 50.77
CA MET A 5 -0.26 -31.56 49.64
C MET A 5 -0.20 -30.18 48.96
N LEU A 6 0.91 -29.45 49.14
CA LEU A 6 1.20 -28.26 48.36
C LEU A 6 1.70 -28.69 46.96
N MET A 7 0.95 -28.34 45.91
CA MET A 7 1.48 -28.35 44.56
C MET A 7 2.25 -27.04 44.31
N LEU A 8 3.57 -27.12 44.22
CA LEU A 8 4.36 -26.07 43.58
C LEU A 8 4.16 -26.16 42.06
N ALA A 9 3.51 -25.17 41.48
CA ALA A 9 3.56 -24.95 40.04
C ALA A 9 4.96 -24.40 39.70
N SER A 10 5.80 -25.23 39.09
CA SER A 10 7.09 -24.83 38.52
C SER A 10 6.83 -23.92 37.33
N VAL A 11 7.08 -22.63 37.50
CA VAL A 11 7.18 -21.67 36.39
C VAL A 11 8.48 -21.99 35.64
N LEU A 12 8.37 -22.62 34.47
CA LEU A 12 9.49 -22.75 33.55
C LEU A 12 9.77 -21.37 32.93
N PRO A 13 11.04 -20.94 32.82
CA PRO A 13 11.39 -19.69 32.16
C PRO A 13 11.04 -19.76 30.66
N LEU A 14 10.60 -18.62 30.13
CA LEU A 14 10.09 -18.36 28.77
C LEU A 14 11.15 -18.51 27.64
N ASN A 15 12.17 -19.34 27.82
CA ASN A 15 13.30 -19.48 26.90
C ASN A 15 13.38 -20.87 26.22
N ALA A 16 12.35 -21.71 26.31
CA ALA A 16 12.39 -23.08 25.81
C ALA A 16 11.32 -23.41 24.74
N GLN A 17 10.69 -22.40 24.12
CA GLN A 17 9.77 -22.59 22.99
C GLN A 17 10.28 -22.00 21.67
N THR A 18 11.55 -21.58 21.61
CA THR A 18 12.19 -21.05 20.39
C THR A 18 13.16 -22.05 19.76
N GLU A 19 12.89 -23.34 19.88
CA GLU A 19 13.63 -24.40 19.17
C GLU A 19 12.64 -25.43 18.61
N ALA A 20 11.80 -24.98 17.69
CA ALA A 20 11.20 -25.84 16.69
C ALA A 20 11.70 -25.37 15.33
N LEU A 21 12.71 -26.09 14.84
CA LEU A 21 13.37 -25.97 13.54
C LEU A 21 12.44 -25.45 12.44
N SER A 22 12.57 -24.19 12.04
CA SER A 22 12.46 -23.88 10.61
C SER A 22 13.82 -24.21 10.03
N GLU A 23 13.90 -25.18 9.13
CA GLU A 23 14.97 -25.16 8.14
C GLU A 23 14.83 -23.81 7.44
N SER A 24 15.65 -22.83 7.83
CA SER A 24 15.78 -21.62 7.06
C SER A 24 16.27 -22.07 5.69
N ILE A 25 15.40 -21.99 4.69
CA ILE A 25 15.83 -22.08 3.30
C ILE A 25 16.82 -20.92 3.16
N LEU A 26 18.11 -21.24 3.16
CA LEU A 26 19.16 -20.26 2.96
C LEU A 26 18.96 -19.67 1.57
N LEU A 27 18.50 -18.42 1.53
CA LEU A 27 18.37 -17.69 0.27
C LEU A 27 19.76 -17.55 -0.37
N PRO A 28 19.86 -17.59 -1.71
CA PRO A 28 21.11 -17.25 -2.39
C PRO A 28 21.61 -15.87 -1.94
N PRO A 29 22.92 -15.64 -1.79
CA PRO A 29 23.46 -14.37 -1.31
C PRO A 29 23.23 -13.21 -2.29
N ALA A 30 22.96 -13.51 -3.56
CA ALA A 30 22.58 -12.53 -4.56
C ALA A 30 21.66 -13.19 -5.60
N VAL A 31 20.64 -12.45 -6.02
CA VAL A 31 19.71 -12.85 -7.08
C VAL A 31 19.45 -11.65 -7.98
N ARG A 32 19.36 -11.88 -9.29
CA ARG A 32 18.97 -10.86 -10.26
C ARG A 32 18.06 -11.49 -11.31
N LEU A 33 16.79 -11.13 -11.29
CA LEU A 33 15.83 -11.61 -12.26
C LEU A 33 16.10 -10.95 -13.62
N ASP A 34 16.21 -11.78 -14.65
CA ASP A 34 16.24 -11.34 -16.05
C ASP A 34 14.81 -11.46 -16.64
N GLY A 35 14.57 -10.90 -17.84
CA GLY A 35 13.28 -11.04 -18.53
C GLY A 35 12.27 -9.91 -18.30
N LEU A 36 12.51 -9.01 -17.34
CA LEU A 36 11.76 -7.76 -17.24
C LEU A 36 12.19 -6.79 -18.35
N THR A 37 11.26 -5.99 -18.84
CA THR A 37 11.50 -4.91 -19.80
C THR A 37 11.29 -3.56 -19.12
N LEU A 38 12.30 -2.70 -19.18
CA LEU A 38 12.19 -1.33 -18.66
C LEU A 38 11.20 -0.52 -19.50
N VAL A 39 10.28 0.15 -18.82
CA VAL A 39 9.33 1.11 -19.40
C VAL A 39 9.53 2.46 -18.72
N TYR A 40 9.77 3.50 -19.50
CA TYR A 40 9.85 4.87 -18.97
C TYR A 40 8.45 5.47 -18.85
N GLN A 41 8.21 6.19 -17.76
CA GLN A 41 6.92 6.82 -17.53
C GLN A 41 6.74 8.12 -18.31
N ASP A 42 5.49 8.41 -18.65
CA ASP A 42 4.96 9.75 -18.87
C ASP A 42 4.70 10.46 -17.51
N VAL A 43 4.37 11.75 -17.57
CA VAL A 43 4.04 12.59 -16.39
C VAL A 43 2.90 11.94 -15.60
N ASN A 44 3.12 11.74 -14.29
CA ASN A 44 2.17 11.07 -13.38
C ASN A 44 1.73 9.67 -13.83
N ARG A 45 2.58 8.93 -14.56
CA ARG A 45 2.31 7.55 -14.99
C ARG A 45 3.31 6.53 -14.42
N CYS A 46 3.88 6.81 -13.24
CA CYS A 46 4.82 5.89 -12.57
C CYS A 46 4.15 4.55 -12.27
N SER A 47 2.92 4.56 -11.78
CA SER A 47 2.12 3.36 -11.48
C SER A 47 1.89 2.48 -12.70
N ALA A 48 1.38 3.06 -13.80
CA ALA A 48 1.16 2.33 -15.05
C ALA A 48 2.47 1.79 -15.66
N ALA A 49 3.57 2.55 -15.56
CA ALA A 49 4.86 2.13 -16.08
C ALA A 49 5.49 1.02 -15.22
N ALA A 50 5.43 1.14 -13.89
CA ALA A 50 5.90 0.11 -12.95
C ALA A 50 5.10 -1.19 -13.12
N LEU A 51 3.77 -1.10 -13.26
CA LEU A 51 2.92 -2.25 -13.54
C LEU A 51 3.29 -2.90 -14.89
N ALA A 52 3.51 -2.11 -15.94
CA ALA A 52 3.94 -2.63 -17.24
C ALA A 52 5.31 -3.32 -17.17
N ILE A 53 6.25 -2.79 -16.38
CA ILE A 53 7.54 -3.44 -16.10
C ILE A 53 7.30 -4.80 -15.42
N GLN A 54 6.48 -4.86 -14.37
CA GLN A 54 6.25 -6.11 -13.64
C GLN A 54 5.53 -7.15 -14.53
N LEU A 55 4.52 -6.73 -15.30
CA LEU A 55 3.78 -7.59 -16.23
C LEU A 55 4.65 -8.17 -17.34
N SER A 56 5.68 -7.43 -17.79
CA SER A 56 6.59 -7.92 -18.85
C SER A 56 7.38 -9.17 -18.46
N TYR A 57 7.42 -9.52 -17.16
CA TYR A 57 7.98 -10.79 -16.70
C TYR A 57 7.09 -12.00 -17.01
N PHE A 58 5.80 -11.76 -17.25
CA PHE A 58 4.78 -12.80 -17.47
C PHE A 58 4.26 -12.79 -18.90
N GLU A 59 4.36 -11.66 -19.60
CA GLU A 59 3.74 -11.43 -20.90
C GLU A 59 4.74 -10.90 -21.93
N ASP A 60 4.65 -11.38 -23.17
CA ASP A 60 5.50 -10.91 -24.27
C ASP A 60 5.11 -9.52 -24.80
N THR A 61 3.91 -9.05 -24.49
CA THR A 61 3.38 -7.78 -25.00
C THR A 61 3.36 -6.72 -23.90
N LEU A 62 4.00 -5.58 -24.15
CA LEU A 62 4.02 -4.46 -23.20
C LEU A 62 2.63 -3.83 -23.04
N ALA A 63 2.09 -3.89 -21.83
CA ALA A 63 0.76 -3.40 -21.49
C ALA A 63 0.70 -1.89 -21.17
N TYR A 64 1.75 -1.09 -21.42
CA TYR A 64 1.85 0.28 -20.89
C TYR A 64 0.69 1.20 -21.26
N SER A 65 0.36 1.30 -22.55
CA SER A 65 -0.76 2.14 -23.01
C SER A 65 -2.12 1.63 -22.55
N GLU A 66 -2.25 0.32 -22.31
CA GLU A 66 -3.47 -0.28 -21.75
C GLU A 66 -3.59 0.02 -20.26
N ALA A 67 -2.50 -0.11 -19.52
CA ALA A 67 -2.41 0.23 -18.10
C ALA A 67 -2.76 1.70 -17.86
N ILE A 68 -2.24 2.64 -18.66
CA ILE A 68 -2.63 4.06 -18.55
C ILE A 68 -4.14 4.25 -18.73
N ARG A 69 -4.74 3.64 -19.76
CA ARG A 69 -6.18 3.81 -20.02
C ARG A 69 -7.05 3.23 -18.92
N PHE A 70 -6.57 2.18 -18.26
CA PHE A 70 -7.30 1.52 -17.18
C PHE A 70 -7.12 2.25 -15.85
N LEU A 71 -5.88 2.55 -15.48
CA LEU A 71 -5.52 3.09 -14.17
C LEU A 71 -5.65 4.62 -14.10
N ASN A 72 -5.52 5.32 -15.22
CA ASN A 72 -5.63 6.78 -15.30
C ASN A 72 -6.67 7.18 -16.35
N PRO A 73 -7.96 6.84 -16.14
CA PRO A 73 -9.01 7.10 -17.12
C PRO A 73 -9.22 8.59 -17.39
N HIS A 74 -8.78 9.48 -16.49
CA HIS A 74 -8.77 10.92 -16.67
C HIS A 74 -7.35 11.48 -16.71
N VAL A 75 -7.11 12.48 -17.56
CA VAL A 75 -5.75 13.01 -17.80
C VAL A 75 -5.14 13.68 -16.57
N GLU A 76 -5.98 14.27 -15.71
CA GLU A 76 -5.57 14.95 -14.48
C GLU A 76 -5.28 13.99 -13.33
N ASP A 77 -5.56 12.70 -13.47
CA ASP A 77 -5.29 11.73 -12.42
C ASP A 77 -3.79 11.70 -12.09
N VAL A 78 -3.50 11.92 -10.80
CA VAL A 78 -2.16 12.06 -10.25
C VAL A 78 -1.71 10.86 -9.42
N ALA A 79 -2.59 9.91 -9.11
CA ALA A 79 -2.33 8.85 -8.14
C ALA A 79 -3.17 7.61 -8.42
N VAL A 80 -2.55 6.43 -8.33
CA VAL A 80 -3.21 5.15 -8.56
C VAL A 80 -2.93 4.24 -7.40
N ARG A 81 -3.95 3.55 -6.91
CA ARG A 81 -3.80 2.62 -5.79
C ARG A 81 -3.30 1.25 -6.25
N LEU A 82 -2.59 0.54 -5.38
CA LEU A 82 -2.11 -0.81 -5.67
C LEU A 82 -3.28 -1.80 -5.96
N ASP A 83 -4.44 -1.63 -5.34
CA ASP A 83 -5.60 -2.51 -5.58
C ASP A 83 -6.18 -2.35 -7.00
N GLU A 84 -6.06 -1.16 -7.59
CA GLU A 84 -6.40 -0.94 -9.00
C GLU A 84 -5.42 -1.65 -9.94
N MET A 85 -4.12 -1.64 -9.60
CA MET A 85 -3.10 -2.39 -10.33
C MET A 85 -3.31 -3.91 -10.21
N VAL A 86 -3.71 -4.39 -9.03
CA VAL A 86 -4.14 -5.78 -8.78
C VAL A 86 -5.35 -6.13 -9.65
N ALA A 87 -6.36 -5.26 -9.72
CA ALA A 87 -7.53 -5.47 -10.55
C ALA A 87 -7.16 -5.55 -12.05
N PHE A 88 -6.26 -4.69 -12.51
CA PHE A 88 -5.75 -4.74 -13.89
C PHE A 88 -5.04 -6.06 -14.18
N ALA A 89 -4.09 -6.49 -13.34
CA ALA A 89 -3.38 -7.76 -13.51
C ALA A 89 -4.34 -8.96 -13.54
N ARG A 90 -5.34 -8.99 -12.64
CA ARG A 90 -6.37 -10.04 -12.61
C ARG A 90 -7.24 -10.05 -13.86
N SER A 91 -7.56 -8.88 -14.43
CA SER A 91 -8.32 -8.80 -15.69
C SER A 91 -7.60 -9.45 -16.87
N ARG A 92 -6.28 -9.67 -16.76
CA ARG A 92 -5.44 -10.33 -17.77
C ARG A 92 -5.25 -11.82 -17.51
N GLY A 93 -5.94 -12.39 -16.53
CA GLY A 93 -5.86 -13.81 -16.19
C GLY A 93 -4.69 -14.18 -15.29
N LEU A 94 -4.01 -13.21 -14.69
CA LEU A 94 -2.94 -13.43 -13.72
C LEU A 94 -3.47 -13.40 -12.29
N GLY A 95 -2.72 -14.04 -11.39
CA GLY A 95 -2.86 -13.80 -9.96
C GLY A 95 -2.17 -12.50 -9.57
N ALA A 96 -2.76 -11.75 -8.63
CA ALA A 96 -2.13 -10.56 -8.07
C ALA A 96 -2.63 -10.31 -6.65
N ILE A 97 -1.74 -9.86 -5.78
CA ILE A 97 -2.02 -9.48 -4.40
C ILE A 97 -1.22 -8.25 -4.02
N GLU A 98 -1.75 -7.49 -3.05
CA GLU A 98 -1.05 -6.43 -2.34
C GLU A 98 -0.97 -6.77 -0.85
N ARG A 99 0.06 -6.29 -0.17
CA ARG A 99 0.28 -6.43 1.27
C ARG A 99 0.98 -5.19 1.81
N ILE A 100 1.02 -5.07 3.13
CA ILE A 100 1.75 -4.03 3.87
C ILE A 100 2.77 -4.66 4.82
N GLY A 101 3.55 -3.82 5.50
CA GLY A 101 4.53 -4.29 6.49
C GLY A 101 5.61 -5.20 5.90
N GLY A 102 5.96 -5.01 4.63
CA GLY A 102 7.04 -5.75 4.01
C GLY A 102 8.38 -5.53 4.71
N THR A 103 9.31 -6.46 4.53
CA THR A 103 10.67 -6.39 5.06
C THR A 103 11.69 -6.65 3.94
N PRO A 104 12.95 -6.21 4.10
CA PRO A 104 14.02 -6.61 3.18
C PRO A 104 14.08 -8.13 2.99
N GLU A 105 13.85 -8.91 4.04
CA GLU A 105 13.83 -10.38 4.00
C GLU A 105 12.68 -10.91 3.14
N MET A 106 11.47 -10.34 3.27
CA MET A 106 10.33 -10.71 2.44
C MET A 106 10.59 -10.38 0.96
N LEU A 107 11.16 -9.20 0.66
CA LEU A 107 11.54 -8.83 -0.71
C LEU A 107 12.55 -9.84 -1.29
N LYS A 108 13.60 -10.18 -0.53
CA LYS A 108 14.59 -11.17 -0.96
C LYS A 108 13.97 -12.55 -1.18
N ALA A 109 13.10 -13.00 -0.27
CA ALA A 109 12.44 -14.29 -0.38
C ALA A 109 11.57 -14.39 -1.64
N LEU A 110 10.79 -13.34 -1.93
CA LEU A 110 9.97 -13.25 -3.15
C LEU A 110 10.85 -13.28 -4.41
N ILE A 111 11.88 -12.43 -4.45
CA ILE A 111 12.78 -12.32 -5.61
C ILE A 111 13.55 -13.63 -5.85
N ALA A 112 14.05 -14.28 -4.79
CA ALA A 112 14.74 -15.56 -4.89
C ALA A 112 13.84 -16.71 -5.38
N ASN A 113 12.53 -16.51 -5.38
CA ASN A 113 11.52 -17.45 -5.87
C ASN A 113 10.82 -16.94 -7.13
N ASP A 114 11.49 -16.13 -7.95
CA ASP A 114 11.00 -15.64 -9.26
C ASP A 114 9.76 -14.73 -9.20
N PHE A 115 9.56 -14.04 -8.07
CA PHE A 115 8.50 -13.05 -7.93
C PHE A 115 9.10 -11.63 -7.88
N PRO A 116 9.17 -10.89 -8.99
CA PRO A 116 9.53 -9.48 -8.96
C PRO A 116 8.46 -8.70 -8.17
N VAL A 117 8.89 -7.74 -7.36
CA VAL A 117 8.03 -7.06 -6.39
C VAL A 117 7.88 -5.60 -6.76
N LEU A 118 6.66 -5.14 -6.98
CA LEU A 118 6.36 -3.73 -7.12
C LEU A 118 6.15 -3.13 -5.73
N ILE A 119 6.81 -2.02 -5.44
CA ILE A 119 6.63 -1.26 -4.19
C ILE A 119 6.20 0.17 -4.49
N GLU A 120 5.47 0.78 -3.56
CA GLU A 120 5.28 2.22 -3.53
C GLU A 120 6.30 2.84 -2.55
N ASN A 121 6.96 3.92 -2.95
CA ASN A 121 7.95 4.55 -2.10
C ASN A 121 7.99 6.05 -2.33
N SER A 122 8.60 6.76 -1.39
CA SER A 122 8.86 8.19 -1.54
C SER A 122 9.95 8.45 -2.57
N TYR A 123 9.65 9.35 -3.49
CA TYR A 123 10.60 10.05 -4.35
C TYR A 123 10.66 11.52 -3.94
N TYR A 124 11.82 12.15 -4.15
CA TYR A 124 12.07 13.55 -3.80
C TYR A 124 12.60 14.27 -5.03
N ASP A 125 11.96 15.37 -5.43
CA ASP A 125 12.37 16.20 -6.58
C ASP A 125 13.14 17.47 -6.17
N GLY A 126 13.46 17.64 -4.89
CA GLY A 126 14.19 18.80 -4.36
C GLY A 126 14.73 18.64 -2.94
N ALA A 127 15.25 19.74 -2.38
CA ALA A 127 15.94 19.74 -1.09
C ALA A 127 15.00 19.78 0.13
N ASN A 128 13.72 20.09 -0.07
CA ASN A 128 12.76 20.16 1.01
C ASN A 128 11.99 18.83 1.08
N TYR A 129 12.47 17.94 1.95
CA TYR A 129 11.89 16.62 2.19
C TYR A 129 10.35 16.63 2.19
N TYR A 130 9.70 17.47 3.00
CA TYR A 130 8.23 17.48 3.12
C TYR A 130 7.50 18.08 1.93
N ARG A 131 8.09 19.08 1.25
CA ARG A 131 7.48 19.76 0.10
C ARG A 131 7.65 18.96 -1.19
N ASP A 132 8.78 18.29 -1.32
CA ASP A 132 9.26 17.62 -2.52
C ASP A 132 8.97 16.10 -2.48
N TRP A 133 8.39 15.62 -1.37
CA TRP A 133 7.91 14.25 -1.22
C TRP A 133 6.74 13.97 -2.18
N MET A 134 6.86 12.87 -2.92
CA MET A 134 5.82 12.30 -3.77
C MET A 134 5.89 10.78 -3.75
N SER A 135 4.76 10.13 -4.02
CA SER A 135 4.75 8.70 -4.31
C SER A 135 5.47 8.40 -5.62
N HIS A 136 6.11 7.24 -5.68
CA HIS A 136 6.72 6.68 -6.87
C HIS A 136 6.74 5.16 -6.80
N ASN A 137 6.22 4.50 -7.83
CA ASN A 137 6.28 3.05 -7.94
C ASN A 137 7.54 2.59 -8.67
N ARG A 138 8.14 1.49 -8.21
CA ARG A 138 9.25 0.82 -8.89
C ARG A 138 9.13 -0.69 -8.71
N VAL A 139 9.84 -1.45 -9.55
CA VAL A 139 9.88 -2.92 -9.46
C VAL A 139 11.25 -3.35 -8.95
N ILE A 140 11.29 -3.96 -7.76
CA ILE A 140 12.47 -4.61 -7.21
C ILE A 140 12.57 -6.01 -7.81
N MET A 141 13.72 -6.30 -8.44
CA MET A 141 13.93 -7.51 -9.23
C MET A 141 15.21 -8.25 -8.84
N GLY A 142 15.94 -7.77 -7.85
CA GLY A 142 17.23 -8.33 -7.47
C GLY A 142 17.75 -7.80 -6.15
N TYR A 143 18.70 -8.51 -5.58
CA TYR A 143 19.43 -8.11 -4.38
C TYR A 143 20.83 -8.74 -4.38
N ASP A 144 21.73 -8.17 -3.58
CA ASP A 144 23.09 -8.65 -3.36
C ASP A 144 23.53 -8.30 -1.94
N ASP A 145 23.74 -9.33 -1.12
CA ASP A 145 24.07 -9.18 0.30
C ASP A 145 25.54 -8.80 0.54
N GLU A 146 26.44 -9.09 -0.40
CA GLU A 146 27.84 -8.67 -0.31
C GLU A 146 27.95 -7.15 -0.44
N THR A 147 27.19 -6.58 -1.37
CA THR A 147 27.17 -5.13 -1.64
C THR A 147 26.08 -4.38 -0.88
N ARG A 148 25.16 -5.08 -0.21
CA ARG A 148 23.98 -4.53 0.50
C ARG A 148 23.08 -3.68 -0.40
N MET A 149 22.80 -4.18 -1.60
CA MET A 149 22.02 -3.48 -2.62
C MET A 149 20.79 -4.27 -3.02
N PHE A 150 19.65 -3.60 -3.12
CA PHE A 150 18.56 -4.02 -3.98
C PHE A 150 18.78 -3.48 -5.40
N TYR A 151 18.18 -4.14 -6.37
CA TYR A 151 18.19 -3.73 -7.77
C TYR A 151 16.77 -3.56 -8.28
N SER A 152 16.49 -2.39 -8.88
CA SER A 152 15.16 -2.06 -9.36
C SER A 152 15.14 -1.66 -10.84
N TYR A 153 14.03 -1.92 -11.51
CA TYR A 153 13.66 -1.15 -12.70
C TYR A 153 12.77 0.00 -12.25
N ASP A 154 13.26 1.22 -12.48
CA ASP A 154 12.60 2.45 -12.05
C ASP A 154 12.03 3.18 -13.28
N PRO A 155 10.72 3.46 -13.34
CA PRO A 155 10.09 4.13 -14.47
C PRO A 155 10.64 5.53 -14.78
N LEU A 156 11.23 6.20 -13.79
CA LEU A 156 11.78 7.54 -13.93
C LEU A 156 13.30 7.50 -14.10
N LEU A 157 13.97 6.72 -13.24
CA LEU A 157 15.43 6.71 -13.12
C LEU A 157 16.10 5.62 -13.97
N GLY A 158 15.32 4.73 -14.58
CA GLY A 158 15.80 3.64 -15.43
C GLY A 158 16.39 2.45 -14.66
N ALA A 159 17.29 1.72 -15.33
CA ALA A 159 17.85 0.45 -14.86
C ALA A 159 19.34 0.53 -14.48
N GLY A 160 19.86 1.71 -14.15
CA GLY A 160 21.28 1.92 -13.81
C GLY A 160 22.22 1.86 -15.03
N GLU A 161 23.53 2.00 -14.77
CA GLU A 161 24.56 2.07 -15.82
C GLU A 161 24.72 0.77 -16.62
N ASP A 162 24.64 -0.38 -15.93
CA ASP A 162 24.76 -1.71 -16.53
C ASP A 162 23.46 -2.18 -17.21
N ARG A 163 22.37 -1.41 -17.06
CA ARG A 163 21.01 -1.71 -17.53
C ARG A 163 20.43 -3.02 -16.96
N ARG A 164 21.03 -3.59 -15.92
CA ARG A 164 20.56 -4.83 -15.27
C ARG A 164 19.82 -4.56 -13.96
N GLY A 165 19.51 -3.30 -13.68
CA GLY A 165 18.74 -2.87 -12.52
C GLY A 165 19.48 -1.79 -11.77
N ARG A 166 18.78 -0.71 -11.46
CA ARG A 166 19.33 0.40 -10.72
C ARG A 166 19.63 -0.03 -9.28
N PRO A 167 20.88 0.12 -8.78
CA PRO A 167 21.19 -0.20 -7.40
C PRO A 167 20.53 0.79 -6.44
N ILE A 168 20.03 0.25 -5.32
CA ILE A 168 19.47 0.98 -4.18
C ILE A 168 20.03 0.34 -2.90
N PRO A 169 20.75 1.09 -2.05
CA PRO A 169 21.21 0.57 -0.76
C PRO A 169 20.05 0.04 0.10
N TYR A 170 20.29 -1.03 0.85
CA TYR A 170 19.29 -1.60 1.77
C TYR A 170 18.75 -0.56 2.78
N ASP A 171 19.59 0.36 3.25
CA ASP A 171 19.15 1.36 4.23
C ASP A 171 18.32 2.49 3.56
N ASP A 172 18.57 2.75 2.27
CA ASP A 172 17.84 3.74 1.48
C ASP A 172 16.44 3.26 1.10
N ILE A 173 16.26 1.96 0.82
CA ILE A 173 14.93 1.42 0.48
C ILE A 173 13.99 1.59 1.66
N GLU A 174 14.44 1.24 2.86
CA GLU A 174 13.65 1.29 4.10
C GLU A 174 13.16 2.72 4.36
N THR A 175 14.07 3.70 4.28
CA THR A 175 13.74 5.12 4.48
C THR A 175 12.66 5.61 3.52
N ARG A 176 12.64 5.09 2.29
CA ARG A 176 11.70 5.53 1.25
C ARG A 176 10.41 4.74 1.23
N TRP A 177 10.44 3.50 1.66
CA TRP A 177 9.33 2.57 1.61
C TRP A 177 8.42 2.70 2.84
N ARG A 178 9.04 2.96 4.00
CA ARG A 178 8.35 3.16 5.28
C ARG A 178 7.19 4.16 5.24
N PRO A 179 7.27 5.34 4.58
CA PRO A 179 6.14 6.26 4.45
C PRO A 179 4.86 5.71 3.83
N PHE A 180 4.94 4.59 3.11
CA PHE A 180 3.82 3.89 2.45
C PHE A 180 3.48 2.58 3.17
N ASN A 181 3.73 2.54 4.49
CA ASN A 181 3.53 1.36 5.33
C ASN A 181 4.19 0.08 4.80
N ARG A 182 5.30 0.24 4.07
CA ARG A 182 6.04 -0.85 3.44
C ARG A 182 5.13 -1.73 2.57
N ASP A 183 4.31 -1.09 1.74
CA ASP A 183 3.41 -1.79 0.83
C ASP A 183 4.13 -2.50 -0.33
N TYR A 184 3.57 -3.62 -0.77
CA TYR A 184 4.14 -4.33 -1.90
C TYR A 184 3.08 -5.11 -2.63
N MET A 185 3.28 -5.22 -3.94
CA MET A 185 2.43 -5.93 -4.85
C MET A 185 3.21 -7.03 -5.57
N VAL A 186 2.62 -8.21 -5.63
CA VAL A 186 3.16 -9.37 -6.33
C VAL A 186 2.14 -9.85 -7.36
N ILE A 187 2.62 -10.01 -8.59
CA ILE A 187 1.90 -10.67 -9.69
C ILE A 187 2.49 -12.08 -9.85
N TYR A 188 1.65 -13.05 -10.18
CA TYR A 188 2.05 -14.44 -10.36
C TYR A 188 1.19 -15.12 -11.43
N ARG A 189 1.72 -16.18 -12.04
CA ARG A 189 0.90 -17.09 -12.86
C ARG A 189 0.04 -17.92 -11.91
N LEU A 190 -1.18 -18.28 -12.32
CA LEU A 190 -2.11 -19.00 -11.42
C LEU A 190 -1.54 -20.35 -10.94
N GLU A 191 -0.71 -21.01 -11.76
CA GLU A 191 0.00 -22.23 -11.38
C GLU A 191 1.09 -22.03 -10.30
N ASP A 192 1.56 -20.80 -10.09
CA ASP A 192 2.59 -20.45 -9.10
C ASP A 192 2.00 -20.08 -7.73
N GLU A 193 0.68 -20.08 -7.55
CA GLU A 193 0.02 -19.59 -6.33
C GLU A 193 0.48 -20.34 -5.07
N ASP A 194 0.55 -21.67 -5.12
CA ASP A 194 0.98 -22.48 -3.98
C ASP A 194 2.45 -22.21 -3.62
N ARG A 195 3.30 -21.90 -4.61
CA ARG A 195 4.69 -21.48 -4.39
C ARG A 195 4.74 -20.12 -3.72
N LEU A 196 3.97 -19.15 -4.19
CA LEU A 196 3.90 -17.82 -3.58
C LEU A 196 3.38 -17.90 -2.14
N ARG A 197 2.32 -18.67 -1.89
CA ARG A 197 1.80 -18.95 -0.54
C ARG A 197 2.89 -19.50 0.39
N ALA A 198 3.66 -20.48 -0.07
CA ALA A 198 4.74 -21.06 0.72
C ALA A 198 5.85 -20.04 1.03
N VAL A 199 6.20 -19.16 0.08
CA VAL A 199 7.20 -18.10 0.27
C VAL A 199 6.73 -17.06 1.28
N MET A 200 5.47 -16.64 1.19
CA MET A 200 4.91 -15.62 2.08
C MET A 200 4.60 -16.15 3.48
N GLY A 201 4.40 -17.46 3.62
CA GLY A 201 4.02 -18.09 4.88
C GLY A 201 2.77 -17.42 5.46
N ASP A 202 2.83 -17.04 6.73
CA ASP A 202 1.72 -16.40 7.44
C ASP A 202 1.33 -15.04 6.83
N HIS A 203 2.24 -14.34 6.13
CA HIS A 203 1.90 -13.08 5.45
C HIS A 203 0.97 -13.27 4.23
N TRP A 204 0.73 -14.52 3.81
CA TRP A 204 -0.35 -14.80 2.88
C TRP A 204 -1.71 -14.44 3.48
N ASP A 205 -1.91 -14.63 4.79
CA ASP A 205 -3.11 -14.18 5.47
C ASP A 205 -3.07 -12.66 5.66
N VAL A 206 -4.13 -11.97 5.23
CA VAL A 206 -4.19 -10.50 5.25
C VAL A 206 -4.26 -9.97 6.68
N VAL A 207 -4.93 -10.66 7.59
CA VAL A 207 -5.06 -10.24 8.99
C VAL A 207 -3.71 -10.37 9.69
N TYR A 208 -3.04 -11.51 9.54
CA TYR A 208 -1.68 -11.69 10.07
C TYR A 208 -0.72 -10.62 9.51
N ASN A 209 -0.74 -10.38 8.20
CA ASN A 209 0.12 -9.37 7.58
C ASN A 209 -0.15 -7.96 8.14
N THR A 210 -1.41 -7.61 8.38
CA THR A 210 -1.82 -6.32 8.94
C THR A 210 -1.42 -6.19 10.42
N GLU A 211 -1.60 -7.24 11.22
CA GLU A 211 -1.13 -7.30 12.62
C GLU A 211 0.40 -7.19 12.69
N PHE A 212 1.13 -7.79 11.75
CA PHE A 212 2.57 -7.64 11.65
C PHE A 212 2.98 -6.18 11.37
N ALA A 213 2.33 -5.52 10.40
CA ALA A 213 2.56 -4.11 10.10
C ALA A 213 2.21 -3.18 11.27
N LEU A 214 1.15 -3.50 12.02
CA LEU A 214 0.80 -2.84 13.28
C LEU A 214 1.91 -3.00 14.32
N ALA A 215 2.41 -4.23 14.52
CA ALA A 215 3.50 -4.51 15.45
C ALA A 215 4.80 -3.78 15.09
N GLN A 216 5.12 -3.65 13.80
CA GLN A 216 6.25 -2.82 13.34
C GLN A 216 6.08 -1.36 13.76
N SER A 217 4.91 -0.77 13.54
CA SER A 217 4.63 0.62 13.94
C SER A 217 4.68 0.81 15.46
N GLN A 218 4.22 -0.18 16.23
CA GLN A 218 4.32 -0.17 17.69
C GLN A 218 5.78 -0.25 18.16
N ALA A 219 6.60 -1.11 17.53
CA ALA A 219 8.03 -1.21 17.85
C ALA A 219 8.79 0.09 17.57
N GLU A 220 8.44 0.82 16.50
CA GLU A 220 8.97 2.16 16.23
C GLU A 220 8.64 3.14 17.37
N LEU A 221 7.37 3.15 17.84
CA LEU A 221 6.96 3.97 18.99
C LEU A 221 7.75 3.62 20.26
N ASP A 222 7.88 2.32 20.57
CA ASP A 222 8.55 1.84 21.77
C ASP A 222 10.05 2.13 21.76
N SER A 223 10.68 2.14 20.58
CA SER A 223 12.08 2.49 20.40
C SER A 223 12.38 3.98 20.57
N GLY A 224 11.34 4.83 20.59
CA GLY A 224 11.48 6.29 20.56
C GLY A 224 11.83 6.88 19.19
N ASN A 225 11.99 6.05 18.16
CA ASN A 225 12.20 6.48 16.77
C ASN A 225 10.86 6.60 16.04
N PHE A 226 10.07 7.62 16.39
CA PHE A 226 8.76 7.85 15.79
C PHE A 226 8.60 9.25 15.20
N ASP A 227 7.82 9.32 14.12
CA ASP A 227 7.50 10.55 13.41
C ASP A 227 6.03 10.52 12.94
N SER A 228 5.63 11.46 12.08
CA SER A 228 4.27 11.46 11.52
C SER A 228 3.95 10.21 10.69
N PHE A 229 4.93 9.60 10.02
CA PHE A 229 4.72 8.36 9.27
C PHE A 229 4.52 7.16 10.21
N THR A 230 5.19 7.08 11.37
CA THR A 230 4.91 6.01 12.35
C THR A 230 3.44 6.02 12.74
N TYR A 231 2.92 7.19 13.13
CA TYR A 231 1.52 7.32 13.54
C TYR A 231 0.55 7.11 12.38
N PHE A 232 0.94 7.50 11.16
CA PHE A 232 0.12 7.26 9.99
C PHE A 232 0.03 5.77 9.66
N ASN A 233 1.15 5.06 9.64
CA ASN A 233 1.21 3.62 9.43
C ASN A 233 0.45 2.85 10.51
N LEU A 234 0.61 3.27 11.77
CA LEU A 234 -0.17 2.74 12.89
C LEU A 234 -1.68 2.90 12.62
N GLY A 235 -2.11 4.11 12.24
CA GLY A 235 -3.50 4.41 11.92
C GLY A 235 -4.03 3.57 10.76
N SER A 236 -3.23 3.42 9.69
CA SER A 236 -3.58 2.61 8.52
C SER A 236 -3.78 1.14 8.88
N SER A 237 -2.85 0.54 9.63
CA SER A 237 -2.97 -0.85 10.06
C SER A 237 -4.15 -1.05 11.03
N LEU A 238 -4.38 -0.12 11.97
CA LEU A 238 -5.54 -0.16 12.86
C LEU A 238 -6.87 -0.04 12.10
N ALA A 239 -6.94 0.83 11.08
CA ALA A 239 -8.14 0.99 10.26
C ALA A 239 -8.47 -0.29 9.48
N LEU A 240 -7.45 -0.96 8.91
CA LEU A 240 -7.61 -2.25 8.22
C LEU A 240 -8.08 -3.37 9.17
N LEU A 241 -7.73 -3.31 10.45
CA LEU A 241 -8.20 -4.23 11.50
C LEU A 241 -9.57 -3.84 12.08
N GLY A 242 -10.21 -2.78 11.59
CA GLY A 242 -11.50 -2.30 12.09
C GLY A 242 -11.43 -1.56 13.43
N ARG A 243 -10.24 -1.24 13.94
CA ARG A 243 -10.01 -0.51 15.20
C ARG A 243 -10.08 1.00 14.96
N HIS A 244 -11.23 1.47 14.49
CA HIS A 244 -11.38 2.81 13.91
C HIS A 244 -11.18 3.97 14.88
N GLU A 245 -11.56 3.84 16.16
CA GLU A 245 -11.30 4.90 17.16
C GLU A 245 -9.81 5.11 17.42
N GLU A 246 -9.06 4.01 17.58
CA GLU A 246 -7.61 4.05 17.77
C GLU A 246 -6.91 4.54 16.50
N ALA A 247 -7.40 4.12 15.32
CA ALA A 247 -6.91 4.59 14.04
C ALA A 247 -7.07 6.11 13.89
N ALA A 248 -8.25 6.65 14.21
CA ALA A 248 -8.52 8.08 14.14
C ALA A 248 -7.59 8.87 15.07
N ALA A 249 -7.34 8.39 16.29
CA ALA A 249 -6.40 9.01 17.22
C ALA A 249 -4.95 8.99 16.69
N ALA A 250 -4.53 7.88 16.08
CA ALA A 250 -3.22 7.77 15.45
C ALA A 250 -3.07 8.75 14.27
N PHE A 251 -4.08 8.85 13.40
CA PHE A 251 -4.09 9.81 12.30
C PHE A 251 -4.08 11.27 12.76
N ASP A 252 -4.85 11.61 13.81
CA ASP A 252 -4.84 12.94 14.42
C ASP A 252 -3.45 13.31 14.94
N ARG A 253 -2.75 12.34 15.55
CA ARG A 253 -1.37 12.50 15.99
C ARG A 253 -0.40 12.68 14.83
N ALA A 254 -0.53 11.88 13.77
CA ALA A 254 0.27 12.01 12.55
C ALA A 254 0.15 13.41 11.94
N ARG A 255 -1.08 13.92 11.81
CA ARG A 255 -1.37 15.27 11.30
C ARG A 255 -0.79 16.36 12.20
N THR A 256 -0.90 16.20 13.52
CA THR A 256 -0.33 17.15 14.49
C THR A 256 1.19 17.24 14.37
N ASN A 257 1.86 16.11 14.11
CA ASN A 257 3.31 16.04 13.93
C ASN A 257 3.77 16.60 12.57
N GLY A 258 2.85 16.81 11.62
CA GLY A 258 3.11 17.33 10.29
C GLY A 258 3.28 16.23 9.25
N LEU A 259 2.43 16.24 8.23
CA LEU A 259 2.49 15.32 7.09
C LEU A 259 2.96 16.06 5.83
N PRO A 260 3.57 15.35 4.87
CA PRO A 260 3.73 15.88 3.51
C PRO A 260 2.39 16.36 2.97
N TRP A 261 2.39 17.49 2.27
CA TRP A 261 1.15 18.10 1.80
C TRP A 261 0.40 17.24 0.75
N ARG A 262 1.12 16.36 0.04
CA ARG A 262 0.56 15.37 -0.91
C ARG A 262 0.16 14.05 -0.27
N MET A 263 0.24 13.89 1.06
CA MET A 263 -0.02 12.59 1.72
C MET A 263 -1.36 11.98 1.31
N PHE A 264 -2.41 12.81 1.28
CA PHE A 264 -3.77 12.39 0.96
C PHE A 264 -4.06 12.33 -0.54
N TRP A 265 -3.04 12.45 -1.39
CA TRP A 265 -3.14 12.06 -2.80
C TRP A 265 -2.99 10.55 -2.98
N TYR A 266 -2.36 9.87 -2.02
CA TYR A 266 -1.98 8.46 -2.18
C TYR A 266 -2.58 7.56 -1.08
N GLN A 267 -2.85 8.10 0.10
CA GLN A 267 -3.23 7.29 1.27
C GLN A 267 -4.55 7.74 1.89
N TYR A 268 -5.50 6.81 1.95
CA TYR A 268 -6.91 7.11 2.26
C TYR A 268 -7.45 6.49 3.55
N GLY A 269 -6.67 5.68 4.27
CA GLY A 269 -7.14 4.98 5.48
C GLY A 269 -7.73 5.90 6.56
N ILE A 270 -7.29 7.17 6.59
CA ILE A 270 -7.84 8.20 7.47
C ILE A 270 -9.34 8.46 7.23
N PHE A 271 -9.80 8.42 5.99
CA PHE A 271 -11.19 8.68 5.65
C PHE A 271 -12.09 7.56 6.17
N GLU A 272 -11.65 6.30 6.09
CA GLU A 272 -12.37 5.15 6.66
C GLU A 272 -12.48 5.28 8.19
N ALA A 273 -11.36 5.58 8.87
CA ALA A 273 -11.35 5.75 10.32
C ALA A 273 -12.27 6.89 10.77
N TYR A 274 -12.24 8.03 10.08
CA TYR A 274 -13.11 9.17 10.37
C TYR A 274 -14.59 8.89 10.07
N TYR A 275 -14.88 8.15 9.00
CA TYR A 275 -16.25 7.77 8.66
C TYR A 275 -16.88 6.91 9.76
N HIS A 276 -16.17 5.87 10.19
CA HIS A 276 -16.65 4.94 11.22
C HIS A 276 -16.69 5.55 12.63
N THR A 277 -16.04 6.69 12.85
CA THR A 277 -16.06 7.45 14.12
C THR A 277 -16.95 8.69 14.06
N GLY A 278 -17.72 8.89 12.98
CA GLY A 278 -18.66 10.01 12.84
C GLY A 278 -18.02 11.38 12.59
N ARG A 279 -16.72 11.42 12.26
CA ARG A 279 -15.93 12.64 12.03
C ARG A 279 -16.12 13.15 10.59
N TYR A 280 -17.37 13.31 10.16
CA TYR A 280 -17.72 13.64 8.76
C TYR A 280 -17.24 15.03 8.34
N ASP A 281 -17.28 16.02 9.23
CA ASP A 281 -16.78 17.37 8.94
C ASP A 281 -15.26 17.38 8.67
N ASP A 282 -14.50 16.53 9.36
CA ASP A 282 -13.06 16.39 9.14
C ASP A 282 -12.75 15.74 7.79
N MET A 283 -13.55 14.76 7.36
CA MET A 283 -13.45 14.17 6.02
C MET A 283 -13.71 15.21 4.93
N ILE A 284 -14.76 16.02 5.09
CA ILE A 284 -15.11 17.09 4.15
C ILE A 284 -14.00 18.14 4.09
N ALA A 285 -13.43 18.52 5.24
CA ALA A 285 -12.32 19.46 5.30
C ALA A 285 -11.08 18.91 4.59
N LEU A 286 -10.71 17.65 4.84
CA LEU A 286 -9.60 16.96 4.18
C LEU A 286 -9.80 16.91 2.66
N ALA A 287 -10.97 16.48 2.21
CA ALA A 287 -11.27 16.39 0.78
C ALA A 287 -11.19 17.76 0.11
N ARG A 288 -11.75 18.81 0.74
CA ARG A 288 -11.65 20.18 0.24
C ARG A 288 -10.20 20.64 0.11
N ASP A 289 -9.37 20.36 1.11
CA ASP A 289 -7.97 20.79 1.11
C ASP A 289 -7.17 20.08 0.01
N VAL A 290 -7.43 18.78 -0.24
CA VAL A 290 -6.85 18.05 -1.39
C VAL A 290 -7.32 18.65 -2.71
N ILE A 291 -8.63 18.83 -2.89
CA ILE A 291 -9.24 19.39 -4.12
C ILE A 291 -8.70 20.79 -4.44
N ALA A 292 -8.45 21.60 -3.41
CA ALA A 292 -7.86 22.93 -3.58
C ALA A 292 -6.42 22.90 -4.08
N GLY A 293 -5.66 21.83 -3.75
CA GLY A 293 -4.29 21.62 -4.22
C GLY A 293 -4.22 20.93 -5.58
N THR A 294 -5.10 19.96 -5.83
CA THR A 294 -5.28 19.29 -7.11
C THR A 294 -6.70 18.75 -7.23
N PRO A 295 -7.40 18.97 -8.35
CA PRO A 295 -8.70 18.35 -8.57
C PRO A 295 -8.57 16.90 -9.06
N GLY A 296 -7.36 16.43 -9.35
CA GLY A 296 -7.07 15.14 -9.98
C GLY A 296 -6.99 13.93 -9.04
N VAL A 297 -7.58 14.00 -7.85
CA VAL A 297 -7.69 12.87 -6.92
C VAL A 297 -9.17 12.52 -6.80
N GLU A 298 -9.65 11.52 -7.52
CA GLU A 298 -11.08 11.18 -7.56
C GLU A 298 -11.61 10.63 -6.23
N GLU A 299 -10.79 9.93 -5.47
CA GLU A 299 -11.20 9.22 -4.26
C GLU A 299 -11.66 10.20 -3.18
N VAL A 300 -11.08 11.40 -3.13
CA VAL A 300 -11.54 12.41 -2.15
C VAL A 300 -12.93 12.94 -2.45
N TYR A 301 -13.38 12.90 -3.72
CA TYR A 301 -14.79 13.19 -4.03
C TYR A 301 -15.68 12.05 -3.55
N TYR A 302 -15.28 10.78 -3.72
CA TYR A 302 -16.02 9.65 -3.16
C TYR A 302 -16.16 9.76 -1.63
N TYR A 303 -15.07 10.04 -0.91
CA TYR A 303 -15.09 10.19 0.54
C TYR A 303 -15.89 11.41 1.02
N ALA A 304 -15.81 12.55 0.30
CA ALA A 304 -16.70 13.69 0.57
C ALA A 304 -18.17 13.31 0.36
N GLY A 305 -18.47 12.54 -0.68
CA GLY A 305 -19.80 12.02 -0.96
C GLY A 305 -20.35 11.17 0.20
N LEU A 306 -19.54 10.23 0.71
CA LEU A 306 -19.88 9.42 1.89
C LEU A 306 -20.15 10.27 3.14
N ALA A 307 -19.30 11.27 3.39
CA ALA A 307 -19.46 12.15 4.55
C ALA A 307 -20.77 12.96 4.47
N TYR A 308 -21.08 13.54 3.30
CA TYR A 308 -22.35 14.24 3.09
C TYR A 308 -23.57 13.31 3.16
N GLU A 309 -23.46 12.08 2.64
CA GLU A 309 -24.51 11.05 2.76
C GLU A 309 -24.81 10.77 4.23
N ALA A 310 -23.78 10.55 5.05
CA ALA A 310 -23.93 10.28 6.47
C ALA A 310 -24.50 11.47 7.27
N GLN A 311 -24.27 12.71 6.81
CA GLN A 311 -24.88 13.92 7.37
C GLN A 311 -26.31 14.19 6.86
N GLY A 312 -26.81 13.41 5.90
CA GLY A 312 -28.13 13.59 5.28
C GLY A 312 -28.19 14.69 4.20
N ASP A 313 -27.05 15.26 3.80
CA ASP A 313 -26.95 16.21 2.68
C ASP A 313 -26.84 15.44 1.35
N PHE A 314 -27.94 14.79 0.97
CA PHE A 314 -27.99 13.93 -0.22
C PHE A 314 -27.74 14.69 -1.54
N VAL A 315 -27.95 16.02 -1.55
CA VAL A 315 -27.68 16.86 -2.73
C VAL A 315 -26.17 16.95 -2.95
N ARG A 316 -25.40 17.30 -1.91
CA ARG A 316 -23.94 17.34 -2.02
C ARG A 316 -23.33 15.96 -2.15
N ALA A 317 -23.89 14.94 -1.50
CA ALA A 317 -23.43 13.57 -1.65
C ALA A 317 -23.49 13.10 -3.11
N ARG A 318 -24.66 13.30 -3.75
CA ARG A 318 -24.87 12.99 -5.18
C ARG A 318 -23.87 13.71 -6.07
N GLY A 319 -23.72 15.03 -5.90
CA GLY A 319 -22.80 15.81 -6.73
C GLY A 319 -21.35 15.33 -6.64
N ASN A 320 -20.90 14.94 -5.44
CA ASN A 320 -19.56 14.39 -5.24
C ASN A 320 -19.39 13.02 -5.90
N TYR A 321 -20.36 12.11 -5.78
CA TYR A 321 -20.32 10.83 -6.48
C TYR A 321 -20.32 10.98 -8.00
N GLU A 322 -21.11 11.91 -8.53
CA GLU A 322 -21.14 12.19 -9.97
C GLU A 322 -19.78 12.71 -10.47
N VAL A 323 -19.10 13.57 -9.71
CA VAL A 323 -17.74 14.02 -10.04
C VAL A 323 -16.74 12.87 -9.96
N ALA A 324 -16.78 12.05 -8.91
CA ALA A 324 -15.91 10.91 -8.76
C ALA A 324 -16.03 9.92 -9.95
N ILE A 325 -17.27 9.63 -10.37
CA ILE A 325 -17.56 8.76 -11.54
C ILE A 325 -17.12 9.41 -12.85
N TRP A 326 -17.30 10.72 -13.00
CA TRP A 326 -16.87 11.43 -14.21
C TRP A 326 -15.35 11.40 -14.37
N ARG A 327 -14.60 11.51 -13.27
CA ARG A 327 -13.14 11.37 -13.26
C ARG A 327 -12.71 9.91 -13.46
N ASN A 328 -13.28 9.00 -12.69
CA ASN A 328 -12.96 7.58 -12.78
C ASN A 328 -14.24 6.75 -12.92
N PRO A 329 -14.66 6.42 -14.16
CA PRO A 329 -15.87 5.63 -14.41
C PRO A 329 -15.81 4.22 -13.83
N THR A 330 -14.61 3.73 -13.50
CA THR A 330 -14.36 2.42 -12.90
C THR A 330 -14.27 2.46 -11.37
N LEU A 331 -14.42 3.64 -10.74
CA LEU A 331 -14.53 3.76 -9.29
C LEU A 331 -15.91 3.25 -8.82
N PHE A 332 -16.05 1.92 -8.74
CA PHE A 332 -17.31 1.25 -8.44
C PHE A 332 -17.93 1.68 -7.10
N ALA A 333 -17.11 2.06 -6.12
CA ALA A 333 -17.58 2.55 -4.84
C ALA A 333 -18.44 3.82 -4.95
N ALA A 334 -18.04 4.76 -5.82
CA ALA A 334 -18.82 5.97 -6.10
C ALA A 334 -20.13 5.65 -6.85
N SER A 335 -20.08 4.73 -7.82
CA SER A 335 -21.28 4.24 -8.51
C SER A 335 -22.27 3.57 -7.55
N ALA A 336 -21.76 2.77 -6.60
CA ALA A 336 -22.57 2.15 -5.56
C ALA A 336 -23.19 3.19 -4.62
N GLY A 337 -22.43 4.22 -4.21
CA GLY A 337 -22.96 5.33 -3.41
C GLY A 337 -24.10 6.07 -4.11
N LEU A 338 -23.92 6.41 -5.39
CA LEU A 338 -24.97 7.05 -6.19
C LEU A 338 -26.22 6.16 -6.34
N ALA A 339 -26.04 4.84 -6.47
CA ALA A 339 -27.14 3.90 -6.54
C ALA A 339 -27.93 3.82 -5.23
N ARG A 340 -27.26 3.83 -4.06
CA ARG A 340 -27.92 3.87 -2.73
C ARG A 340 -28.84 5.09 -2.60
N LEU A 341 -28.33 6.28 -2.94
CA LEU A 341 -29.11 7.52 -2.88
C LEU A 341 -30.36 7.51 -3.79
N ARG A 342 -30.32 6.76 -4.89
CA ARG A 342 -31.48 6.59 -5.80
C ARG A 342 -32.50 5.60 -5.26
N GLY A 343 -32.05 4.56 -4.54
CA GLY A 343 -32.90 3.58 -3.87
C GLY A 343 -33.67 4.18 -2.69
N ASP A 344 -32.99 5.00 -1.88
CA ASP A 344 -33.59 5.62 -0.69
C ASP A 344 -34.52 6.80 -1.04
N GLY A 345 -34.31 7.42 -2.20
CA GLY A 345 -35.10 8.54 -2.72
C GLY A 345 -36.46 8.20 -3.34
N MET A 346 -36.87 6.92 -3.39
CA MET A 346 -38.18 6.50 -3.94
C MET A 346 -39.22 6.05 -2.90
N VAL A 347 -38.94 6.20 -1.59
CA VAL A 347 -39.90 5.86 -0.52
C VAL A 347 -40.55 7.09 0.12
N GLY A 348 -40.16 8.32 -0.26
CA GLY A 348 -40.59 9.56 0.40
C GLY A 348 -41.15 10.65 -0.52
N GLY A 349 -41.85 10.29 -1.59
CA GLY A 349 -42.54 11.22 -2.50
C GLY A 349 -44.01 11.40 -2.17
#